data_AF-A0A955ILG6-F1
#
_entry.id   AF-A0A955ILG6-F1
#
_cell.length_a   1.000
_cell.length_b   1.000
_cell.length_c   1.000
_cell.angle_alpha   90.00
_cell.angle_beta   90.00
_cell.angle_gamma   90.00
#
_symmetry.space_group_name_H-M   'P 1'
#
loop_
_entity.id
_entity.type
_entity.pdbx_description
1 polymer ?
#
loop_
_entity_poly.entity_id
_entity_poly.type
_entity_poly.pdbx_seq_one_letter_code
_entity_poly.pdbx_strand_id
1 'polypeptide(L)'
;MIQDPVMHFLRVPPGSGPFAVLGLRPAEYRAGQIEQALFRQLQRIDAHADAGTPEAKQVRERVVVAARILRDPEQRDRLLREFKAIRQETEHEPALLGTEPVAAPAPRPMPRPLAPTSNGPSASSARRTERPALRLTEFDRQVLAVLVGGGGWNADSRARLVALAATYGVSVQGLIRVVTGLAAYAASGGATLGVREITAGSSRMTMARPSEDLDGPSTEREWVDRVAPEFLEGDTWSTVKLALLFSLLTLFVAIVVTRFLVQSGDATIVASNPTPAIVAPPPVVEPTVRQPAPEPEIALVTFDEFPTFQGDARPDVALEAAARSGELPGLLDALSRRLYVRTGDPSDAAYREWALLVDQAATGWVLMSDARLDAVHAGLFEVFYAAADAPTISDRLLAEVTPDPSRADVPLEVWRDAWKAGFLAKVASSQTMSPATV
;
A
#
# COMPACT_ATOMS: atom_id res chain seq x y z
N MET A 1 6.63 39.19 12.46
CA MET A 1 7.00 38.86 11.07
C MET A 1 6.34 37.55 10.73
N ILE A 2 5.47 37.52 9.73
CA ILE A 2 4.79 36.29 9.29
C ILE A 2 5.84 35.48 8.53
N GLN A 3 6.26 34.33 9.06
CA GLN A 3 7.14 33.41 8.34
C GLN A 3 6.40 32.87 7.11
N ASP A 4 7.09 32.75 5.97
CA ASP A 4 6.49 32.19 4.75
C ASP A 4 5.98 30.76 5.06
N PRO A 5 4.69 30.46 4.80
CA PRO A 5 4.12 29.13 5.03
C PRO A 5 4.94 28.00 4.41
N VAL A 6 5.50 28.18 3.21
CA VAL A 6 6.28 27.14 2.52
C VAL A 6 7.57 26.82 3.28
N MET A 7 8.19 27.83 3.89
CA MET A 7 9.37 27.63 4.73
C MET A 7 9.02 26.90 6.03
N HIS A 8 7.88 27.23 6.65
CA HIS A 8 7.41 26.58 7.88
C HIS A 8 7.14 25.08 7.66
N PHE A 9 6.35 24.73 6.65
CA PHE A 9 5.93 23.34 6.41
C PHE A 9 7.00 22.49 5.70
N LEU A 10 7.65 23.04 4.67
CA LEU A 10 8.54 22.25 3.78
C LEU A 10 10.02 22.49 4.04
N ARG A 11 10.38 23.55 4.78
CA ARG A 11 11.77 24.05 4.97
C ARG A 11 12.43 24.48 3.66
N VAL A 12 11.63 25.05 2.77
CA VAL A 12 12.08 25.56 1.48
C VAL A 12 12.08 27.10 1.53
N PRO A 13 13.20 27.77 1.17
CA PRO A 13 13.27 29.23 1.20
C PRO A 13 12.17 29.90 0.37
N PRO A 14 11.67 31.06 0.79
CA PRO A 14 10.70 31.83 0.01
C PRO A 14 11.27 32.17 -1.38
N GLY A 15 10.43 32.10 -2.42
CA GLY A 15 10.84 32.34 -3.80
C GLY A 15 11.52 31.16 -4.51
N SER A 16 11.65 30.01 -3.85
CA SER A 16 12.18 28.81 -4.50
C SER A 16 11.22 28.31 -5.60
N GLY A 17 11.79 27.85 -6.72
CA GLY A 17 11.02 27.35 -7.87
C GLY A 17 10.28 26.02 -7.61
N PRO A 18 9.48 25.56 -8.59
CA PRO A 18 8.61 24.38 -8.44
C PRO A 18 9.37 23.08 -8.13
N PHE A 19 10.61 22.94 -8.62
CA PHE A 19 11.47 21.80 -8.26
C PHE A 19 11.73 21.73 -6.74
N ALA A 20 12.09 22.85 -6.13
CA ALA A 20 12.40 22.90 -4.70
C ALA A 20 11.14 22.67 -3.85
N VAL A 21 9.99 23.19 -4.27
CA VAL A 21 8.70 22.96 -3.60
C VAL A 21 8.35 21.46 -3.57
N LEU A 22 8.64 20.71 -4.63
CA LEU A 22 8.48 19.25 -4.64
C LEU A 22 9.63 18.48 -3.97
N GLY A 23 10.69 19.15 -3.54
CA GLY A 23 11.90 18.50 -3.02
C GLY A 23 12.70 17.76 -4.09
N LEU A 24 12.60 18.20 -5.35
CA LEU A 24 13.31 17.69 -6.50
C LEU A 24 14.53 18.57 -6.82
N ARG A 25 15.60 17.97 -7.34
CA ARG A 25 16.75 18.70 -7.88
C ARG A 25 16.47 19.06 -9.34
N PRO A 26 16.92 20.19 -9.89
CA PRO A 26 16.70 20.49 -11.31
C PRO A 26 17.38 19.46 -12.22
N ALA A 27 16.59 18.50 -12.73
CA ALA A 27 17.01 17.40 -13.58
C ALA A 27 15.82 16.95 -14.46
N GLU A 28 16.08 16.07 -15.42
CA GLU A 28 15.04 15.41 -16.20
C GLU A 28 14.31 14.39 -15.34
N TYR A 29 12.98 14.51 -15.23
CA TYR A 29 12.14 13.60 -14.45
C TYR A 29 11.03 13.00 -15.30
N ARG A 30 10.72 11.72 -15.05
CA ARG A 30 9.54 11.05 -15.59
C ARG A 30 8.29 11.48 -14.82
N ALA A 31 7.11 11.43 -15.46
CA ALA A 31 5.84 11.81 -14.85
C ALA A 31 5.59 11.10 -13.50
N GLY A 32 5.85 9.80 -13.42
CA GLY A 32 5.68 9.03 -12.17
C GLY A 32 6.57 9.50 -11.01
N GLN A 33 7.76 10.04 -11.27
CA GLN A 33 8.63 10.60 -10.23
C GLN A 33 8.08 11.91 -9.66
N ILE A 34 7.39 12.70 -10.50
CA ILE A 34 6.72 13.94 -10.09
C ILE A 34 5.51 13.60 -9.21
N GLU A 35 4.73 12.58 -9.56
CA GLU A 35 3.62 12.07 -8.71
C GLU A 35 4.11 11.61 -7.34
N GLN A 36 5.16 10.81 -7.32
CA GLN A 36 5.72 10.31 -6.07
C GLN A 36 6.29 11.44 -5.20
N ALA A 37 6.82 12.51 -5.81
CA ALA A 37 7.26 13.70 -5.08
C ALA A 37 6.07 14.50 -4.52
N LEU A 38 5.02 14.72 -5.34
CA LEU A 38 3.77 15.36 -4.93
C LEU A 38 3.16 14.66 -3.71
N PHE A 39 2.97 13.34 -3.80
CA PHE A 39 2.37 12.54 -2.74
C PHE A 39 3.17 12.63 -1.43
N ARG A 40 4.51 12.52 -1.50
CA ARG A 40 5.39 12.66 -0.33
C ARG A 40 5.29 14.04 0.33
N GLN A 41 5.19 15.13 -0.45
CA GLN A 41 5.05 16.46 0.14
C GLN A 41 3.67 16.67 0.77
N LEU A 42 2.59 16.17 0.16
CA LEU A 42 1.25 16.23 0.75
C LEU A 42 1.21 15.47 2.08
N GLN A 43 1.71 14.23 2.12
CA GLN A 43 1.81 13.47 3.37
C GLN A 43 2.62 14.20 4.44
N ARG A 44 3.69 14.90 4.05
CA ARG A 44 4.51 15.68 4.98
C ARG A 44 3.75 16.89 5.55
N ILE A 45 2.93 17.56 4.75
CA ILE A 45 2.07 18.66 5.21
C ILE A 45 1.00 18.11 6.15
N ASP A 46 0.40 16.97 5.82
CA ASP A 46 -0.67 16.35 6.61
C ASP A 46 -0.16 15.80 7.96
N ALA A 47 1.11 15.38 8.02
CA ALA A 47 1.76 14.96 9.25
C ALA A 47 2.22 16.14 10.15
N HIS A 48 2.10 17.38 9.70
CA HIS A 48 2.52 18.56 10.46
C HIS A 48 1.52 18.91 11.57
N ALA A 49 1.99 19.40 12.72
CA ALA A 49 1.11 19.78 13.85
C ALA A 49 0.06 20.84 13.45
N ASP A 50 0.43 21.72 12.52
CA ASP A 50 -0.42 22.79 12.00
C ASP A 50 -1.16 22.41 10.69
N ALA A 51 -1.32 21.12 10.38
CA ALA A 51 -1.90 20.67 9.10
C ALA A 51 -3.34 21.20 8.82
N GLY A 52 -4.06 21.60 9.87
CA GLY A 52 -5.43 22.13 9.78
C GLY A 52 -5.54 23.64 9.58
N THR A 53 -4.42 24.38 9.52
CA THR A 53 -4.46 25.84 9.41
C THR A 53 -4.67 26.31 7.95
N PRO A 54 -5.17 27.54 7.71
CA PRO A 54 -5.30 28.07 6.36
C PRO A 54 -3.96 28.17 5.62
N GLU A 55 -2.85 28.36 6.35
CA GLU A 55 -1.49 28.35 5.79
C GLU A 55 -1.15 26.97 5.20
N ALA A 56 -1.51 25.87 5.88
CA ALA A 56 -1.30 24.51 5.37
C ALA A 56 -2.05 24.30 4.03
N LYS A 57 -3.28 24.82 3.93
CA LYS A 57 -4.06 24.78 2.68
C LYS A 57 -3.36 25.51 1.53
N GLN A 58 -2.82 26.70 1.79
CA GLN A 58 -2.04 27.45 0.78
C GLN A 58 -0.79 26.68 0.34
N VAL A 59 -0.11 25.99 1.27
CA VAL A 59 1.06 25.16 0.92
C VAL A 59 0.65 23.95 0.08
N ARG A 60 -0.45 23.25 0.41
CA ARG A 60 -0.98 22.15 -0.41
C ARG A 60 -1.28 22.62 -1.83
N GLU A 61 -1.96 23.75 -1.99
CA GLU A 61 -2.26 24.35 -3.29
C GLU A 61 -0.98 24.66 -4.08
N ARG A 62 0.03 25.26 -3.43
CA ARG A 62 1.33 25.54 -4.06
C ARG A 62 2.05 24.27 -4.52
N VAL A 63 2.03 23.21 -3.71
CA VAL A 63 2.63 21.91 -4.06
C VAL A 63 1.93 21.28 -5.27
N VAL A 64 0.60 21.32 -5.31
CA VAL A 64 -0.19 20.82 -6.45
C VAL A 64 0.07 21.64 -7.72
N VAL A 65 0.12 22.97 -7.62
CA VAL A 65 0.45 23.85 -8.75
C VAL A 65 1.86 23.59 -9.27
N ALA A 66 2.84 23.39 -8.37
CA ALA A 66 4.21 23.04 -8.76
C ALA A 66 4.27 21.70 -9.52
N ALA A 67 3.55 20.67 -9.05
CA ALA A 67 3.44 19.40 -9.76
C ALA A 67 2.79 19.57 -11.14
N ARG A 68 1.71 20.35 -11.24
CA ARG A 68 1.05 20.64 -12.52
C ARG A 68 1.99 21.32 -13.52
N ILE A 69 2.77 22.30 -13.08
CA ILE A 69 3.77 22.98 -13.92
C ILE A 69 4.84 21.99 -14.41
N LEU A 70 5.31 21.09 -13.56
CA LEU A 70 6.39 20.14 -13.92
C LEU A 70 5.90 18.93 -14.74
N ARG A 71 4.59 18.62 -14.71
CA ARG A 71 3.97 17.61 -15.58
C ARG A 71 3.95 18.04 -17.05
N ASP A 72 3.84 19.35 -17.31
CA ASP A 72 3.92 19.92 -18.65
C ASP A 72 5.39 19.88 -19.15
N PRO A 73 5.70 19.08 -20.20
CA PRO A 73 7.06 18.94 -20.70
C PRO A 73 7.68 20.28 -21.14
N GLU A 74 6.91 21.15 -21.78
CA GLU A 74 7.43 22.41 -22.33
C GLU A 74 7.83 23.38 -21.22
N GLN A 75 6.99 23.48 -20.18
CA GLN A 75 7.29 24.31 -19.01
C GLN A 75 8.46 23.76 -18.22
N ARG A 76 8.53 22.43 -18.04
CA ARG A 76 9.66 21.79 -17.37
C ARG A 76 10.97 22.07 -18.09
N ASP A 77 11.00 21.92 -19.41
CA ASP A 77 12.21 22.15 -20.22
C ASP A 77 12.62 23.63 -20.25
N ARG A 78 11.65 24.55 -20.24
CA ARG A 78 11.91 25.98 -20.06
C ARG A 78 12.57 26.27 -18.71
N LEU A 79 12.05 25.73 -17.62
CA LEU A 79 12.60 25.93 -16.27
C LEU A 79 14.00 25.32 -16.12
N LEU A 80 14.25 24.16 -16.75
CA LEU A 80 15.59 23.56 -16.76
C LEU A 80 16.60 24.41 -17.53
N ARG A 81 16.21 25.03 -18.63
CA ARG A 81 17.06 25.97 -19.37
C ARG A 81 17.37 27.22 -18.56
N GLU A 82 16.35 27.81 -17.93
CA GLU A 82 16.52 28.97 -17.06
C GLU A 82 17.46 28.68 -15.88
N PHE A 83 17.29 27.52 -15.22
CA PHE A 83 18.18 27.10 -14.14
C PHE A 83 19.63 26.89 -14.60
N LYS A 84 19.83 26.31 -15.80
CA LYS A 84 21.18 26.16 -16.39
C LYS A 84 21.82 27.52 -16.69
N ALA A 85 21.06 28.49 -17.18
CA ALA A 85 21.55 29.84 -17.47
C ALA A 85 22.01 30.58 -16.20
N ILE A 86 21.20 30.59 -15.14
CA ILE A 86 21.54 31.21 -13.85
C ILE A 86 22.81 30.60 -13.27
N ARG A 87 22.96 29.27 -13.37
CA ARG A 87 24.15 28.57 -12.88
C ARG A 87 25.40 28.96 -13.67
N GLN A 88 25.30 29.07 -15.00
CA GLN A 88 26.41 29.51 -15.84
C GLN A 88 26.85 30.95 -15.55
N GLU A 89 25.91 31.85 -15.28
CA GLU A 89 26.20 33.24 -14.88
C GLU A 89 26.90 33.31 -13.53
N THR A 90 26.45 32.52 -12.54
CA THR A 90 27.06 32.47 -11.21
C THR A 90 28.47 31.86 -11.25
N GLU A 91 28.71 30.90 -12.15
CA GLU A 91 30.03 30.28 -12.33
C GLU A 91 31.00 31.17 -13.15
N HIS A 92 30.50 32.16 -13.90
CA HIS A 92 31.30 33.08 -14.70
C HIS A 92 31.63 34.41 -14.00
N GLU A 93 31.23 34.64 -12.76
CA GLU A 93 31.70 35.80 -11.98
C GLU A 93 33.20 35.58 -11.67
N PRO A 94 34.10 36.27 -12.39
CA PRO A 94 35.51 35.94 -12.35
C PRO A 94 36.11 36.47 -11.04
N ALA A 95 37.10 35.73 -10.54
CA ALA A 95 37.90 35.99 -9.36
C ALA A 95 38.58 37.39 -9.34
N LEU A 96 37.80 38.46 -9.18
CA LEU A 96 38.25 39.85 -9.09
C LEU A 96 38.37 40.36 -7.65
N LEU A 97 38.17 39.50 -6.65
CA LEU A 97 38.59 39.78 -5.27
C LEU A 97 39.88 39.01 -4.99
N GLY A 98 40.99 39.70 -5.26
CA GLY A 98 42.34 39.28 -4.89
C GLY A 98 42.39 38.90 -3.42
N THR A 99 42.47 37.61 -3.16
CA THR A 99 42.84 37.07 -1.86
C THR A 99 44.34 36.85 -1.90
N GLU A 100 45.05 37.68 -1.14
CA GLU A 100 46.43 37.43 -0.77
C GLU A 100 46.57 35.98 -0.24
N PRO A 101 47.70 35.31 -0.52
CA PRO A 101 47.95 33.97 -0.03
C PRO A 101 48.17 34.01 1.49
N VAL A 102 47.11 33.78 2.26
CA VAL A 102 47.23 33.50 3.69
C VAL A 102 47.96 32.16 3.84
N ALA A 103 49.20 32.25 4.30
CA ALA A 103 50.09 31.13 4.56
C ALA A 103 49.39 30.04 5.39
N ALA A 104 49.45 28.81 4.88
CA ALA A 104 48.93 27.62 5.52
C ALA A 104 49.55 27.44 6.94
N PRO A 105 48.73 27.28 8.00
CA PRO A 105 49.26 26.91 9.29
C PRO A 105 49.72 25.45 9.27
N ALA A 106 50.94 25.23 9.77
CA ALA A 106 51.63 23.94 9.82
C ALA A 106 50.82 22.82 10.53
N PRO A 107 51.02 21.56 10.12
CA PRO A 107 50.32 20.41 10.70
C PRO A 107 50.71 20.20 12.18
N ARG A 108 49.70 20.12 13.05
CA ARG A 108 49.88 19.76 14.46
C ARG A 108 50.26 18.28 14.58
N PRO A 109 51.23 17.91 15.45
CA PRO A 109 51.62 16.53 15.67
C PRO A 109 50.55 15.77 16.46
N MET A 110 50.20 14.57 15.98
CA MET A 110 49.30 13.64 16.67
C MET A 110 49.98 13.08 17.94
N PRO A 111 49.23 12.91 19.05
CA PRO A 111 49.72 12.19 20.21
C PRO A 111 49.65 10.66 20.01
N ARG A 112 50.75 10.02 20.41
CA ARG A 112 51.03 8.57 20.48
C ARG A 112 49.92 7.78 21.21
N PRO A 113 49.53 6.57 20.74
CA PRO A 113 48.73 5.64 21.52
C PRO A 113 49.59 4.98 22.61
N LEU A 114 49.15 5.06 23.87
CA LEU A 114 49.70 4.30 25.00
C LEU A 114 49.15 2.87 24.99
N ALA A 115 50.02 1.95 25.37
CA ALA A 115 49.82 0.50 25.44
C ALA A 115 48.69 0.06 26.40
N PRO A 116 48.15 -1.16 26.24
CA PRO A 116 47.11 -1.70 27.11
C PRO A 116 47.69 -2.22 28.43
N THR A 117 47.17 -1.75 29.56
CA THR A 117 47.43 -2.32 30.88
C THR A 117 46.21 -3.13 31.36
N SER A 118 46.39 -4.44 31.35
CA SER A 118 46.22 -5.35 32.49
C SER A 118 45.15 -5.03 33.56
N ASN A 119 44.14 -5.91 33.58
CA ASN A 119 43.58 -6.64 34.74
C ASN A 119 43.20 -5.90 36.04
N GLY A 120 41.88 -5.89 36.30
CA GLY A 120 41.30 -5.82 37.64
C GLY A 120 39.90 -6.46 37.66
N PRO A 121 39.60 -7.40 38.58
CA PRO A 121 38.27 -8.02 38.67
C PRO A 121 37.33 -7.10 39.48
N SER A 122 36.50 -6.33 38.78
CA SER A 122 35.47 -5.51 39.42
C SER A 122 34.22 -6.35 39.66
N ALA A 123 34.11 -6.87 40.88
CA ALA A 123 32.88 -7.40 41.44
C ALA A 123 31.88 -6.23 41.60
N SER A 124 30.94 -6.12 40.67
CA SER A 124 29.77 -5.25 40.79
C SER A 124 28.54 -6.11 40.50
N SER A 125 28.19 -6.93 41.50
CA SER A 125 26.93 -7.63 41.57
C SER A 125 25.81 -6.58 41.66
N ALA A 126 25.32 -6.15 40.51
CA ALA A 126 24.17 -5.27 40.39
C ALA A 126 22.95 -5.97 41.00
N ARG A 127 22.52 -5.44 42.14
CA ARG A 127 21.26 -5.71 42.82
C ARG A 127 20.13 -5.52 41.80
N ARG A 128 19.63 -6.62 41.23
CA ARG A 128 18.37 -6.65 40.47
C ARG A 128 17.26 -6.23 41.44
N THR A 129 16.92 -4.96 41.43
CA THR A 129 15.62 -4.49 41.93
C THR A 129 14.56 -5.13 41.04
N GLU A 130 13.82 -6.08 41.61
CA GLU A 130 12.62 -6.64 41.00
C GLU A 130 11.69 -5.49 40.63
N ARG A 131 11.60 -5.19 39.33
CA ARG A 131 10.68 -4.17 38.83
C ARG A 131 9.26 -4.71 39.03
N PRO A 132 8.31 -3.90 39.55
CA PRO A 132 6.93 -4.32 39.72
C PRO A 132 6.37 -4.76 38.37
N ALA A 133 5.99 -6.04 38.26
CA ALA A 133 5.32 -6.57 37.10
C ALA A 133 4.00 -5.80 36.91
N LEU A 134 3.88 -5.06 35.81
CA LEU A 134 2.67 -4.33 35.51
C LEU A 134 1.56 -5.35 35.27
N ARG A 135 0.59 -5.41 36.18
CA ARG A 135 -0.58 -6.29 36.01
C ARG A 135 -1.52 -5.65 35.01
N LEU A 136 -1.36 -5.99 33.72
CA LEU A 136 -2.32 -5.61 32.69
C LEU A 136 -3.67 -6.27 32.96
N THR A 137 -4.73 -5.47 32.85
CA THR A 137 -6.11 -5.97 32.91
C THR A 137 -6.43 -6.77 31.64
N GLU A 138 -7.48 -7.58 31.68
CA GLU A 138 -7.95 -8.34 30.49
C GLU A 138 -8.30 -7.40 29.34
N PHE A 139 -8.89 -6.24 29.65
CA PHE A 139 -9.20 -5.20 28.68
C PHE A 139 -7.94 -4.65 28.00
N ASP A 140 -6.90 -4.32 28.78
CA ASP A 140 -5.65 -3.80 28.21
C ASP A 140 -4.98 -4.79 27.26
N ARG A 141 -5.07 -6.10 27.57
CA ARG A 141 -4.55 -7.18 26.71
C ARG A 141 -5.29 -7.24 25.38
N GLN A 142 -6.62 -7.10 25.40
CA GLN A 142 -7.43 -7.12 24.19
C GLN A 142 -7.23 -5.85 23.34
N VAL A 143 -7.06 -4.69 23.97
CA VAL A 143 -6.67 -3.45 23.29
C VAL A 143 -5.32 -3.62 22.57
N LEU A 144 -4.32 -4.19 23.24
CA LEU A 144 -3.03 -4.49 22.63
C LEU A 144 -3.14 -5.52 21.51
N ALA A 145 -3.95 -6.57 21.68
CA ALA A 145 -4.16 -7.58 20.65
C ALA A 145 -4.77 -6.98 19.37
N VAL A 146 -5.76 -6.09 19.51
CA VAL A 146 -6.37 -5.38 18.36
C VAL A 146 -5.34 -4.47 17.69
N LEU A 147 -4.53 -3.74 18.45
CA LEU A 147 -3.51 -2.85 17.89
C LEU A 147 -2.37 -3.63 17.21
N VAL A 148 -1.90 -4.72 17.79
CA VAL A 148 -0.83 -5.55 17.21
C VAL A 148 -1.35 -6.30 15.99
N GLY A 149 -2.53 -6.92 16.08
CA GLY A 149 -3.14 -7.66 14.97
C GLY A 149 -3.55 -6.77 13.80
N GLY A 150 -3.96 -5.52 14.08
CA GLY A 150 -4.34 -4.54 13.07
C GLY A 150 -3.16 -3.76 12.47
N GLY A 151 -1.91 -4.02 12.86
CA GLY A 151 -0.74 -3.30 12.34
C GLY A 151 -0.55 -1.89 12.91
N GLY A 152 -1.11 -1.60 14.09
CA GLY A 152 -0.97 -0.35 14.81
C GLY A 152 -2.27 0.47 14.89
N TRP A 153 -2.13 1.77 15.08
CA TRP A 153 -3.27 2.68 15.18
C TRP A 153 -3.75 3.14 13.79
N ASN A 154 -4.78 2.48 13.25
CA ASN A 154 -5.41 2.83 11.96
C ASN A 154 -6.95 2.86 12.03
N ALA A 155 -7.64 3.12 10.91
CA ALA A 155 -9.11 3.24 10.87
C ALA A 155 -9.82 1.95 11.31
N ASP A 156 -9.36 0.79 10.82
CA ASP A 156 -9.95 -0.51 11.17
C ASP A 156 -9.73 -0.84 12.66
N SER A 157 -8.50 -0.67 13.15
CA SER A 157 -8.17 -0.88 14.57
C SER A 157 -8.97 0.06 15.48
N ARG A 158 -9.21 1.31 15.07
CA ARG A 158 -10.09 2.23 15.81
C ARG A 158 -11.53 1.75 15.88
N ALA A 159 -12.10 1.31 14.76
CA ALA A 159 -13.47 0.77 14.74
C ALA A 159 -13.62 -0.44 15.66
N ARG A 160 -12.65 -1.36 15.61
CA ARG A 160 -12.59 -2.56 16.47
C ARG A 160 -12.44 -2.21 17.95
N LEU A 161 -11.58 -1.24 18.28
CA LEU A 161 -11.40 -0.78 19.67
C LEU A 161 -12.65 -0.09 20.23
N VAL A 162 -13.41 0.65 19.40
CA VAL A 162 -14.68 1.25 19.81
C VAL A 162 -15.72 0.18 20.12
N ALA A 163 -15.85 -0.83 19.25
CA ALA A 163 -16.73 -1.98 19.50
C ALA A 163 -16.33 -2.72 20.79
N LEU A 164 -15.02 -2.96 20.98
CA LEU A 164 -14.48 -3.58 22.18
C LEU A 164 -14.79 -2.76 23.43
N ALA A 165 -14.57 -1.45 23.40
CA ALA A 165 -14.85 -0.55 24.53
C ALA A 165 -16.33 -0.59 24.92
N ALA A 166 -17.24 -0.64 23.93
CA ALA A 166 -18.67 -0.78 24.18
C ALA A 166 -19.01 -2.09 24.92
N THR A 167 -18.37 -3.22 24.57
CA THR A 167 -18.56 -4.51 25.24
C THR A 167 -18.17 -4.47 26.73
N TYR A 168 -17.13 -3.68 27.08
CA TYR A 168 -16.66 -3.54 28.47
C TYR A 168 -17.31 -2.36 29.23
N GLY A 169 -18.27 -1.66 28.62
CA GLY A 169 -18.87 -0.46 29.21
C GLY A 169 -17.87 0.70 29.40
N VAL A 170 -16.77 0.70 28.64
CA VAL A 170 -15.74 1.74 28.69
C VAL A 170 -16.12 2.85 27.71
N SER A 171 -16.18 4.09 28.19
CA SER A 171 -16.45 5.23 27.33
C SER A 171 -15.28 5.46 26.34
N VAL A 172 -15.55 6.13 25.22
CA VAL A 172 -14.51 6.46 24.23
C VAL A 172 -13.35 7.26 24.86
N GLN A 173 -13.64 8.18 25.79
CA GLN A 173 -12.61 8.88 26.56
C GLN A 173 -11.79 7.93 27.46
N GLY A 174 -12.43 6.95 28.09
CA GLY A 174 -11.75 5.91 28.87
C GLY A 174 -10.79 5.08 28.02
N LEU A 175 -11.23 4.65 26.84
CA LEU A 175 -10.40 3.92 25.87
C LEU A 175 -9.18 4.75 25.44
N ILE A 176 -9.36 6.03 25.11
CA ILE A 176 -8.25 6.91 24.72
C ILE A 176 -7.23 7.03 25.87
N ARG A 177 -7.70 7.15 27.12
CA ARG A 177 -6.82 7.22 28.30
C ARG A 177 -6.00 5.93 28.48
N VAL A 178 -6.62 4.78 28.24
CA VAL A 178 -5.94 3.46 28.30
C VAL A 178 -4.88 3.34 27.21
N VAL A 179 -5.23 3.62 25.95
CA VAL A 179 -4.29 3.57 24.82
C VAL A 179 -3.12 4.54 25.02
N THR A 180 -3.41 5.75 25.51
CA THR A 180 -2.37 6.76 25.80
C THR A 180 -1.44 6.31 26.93
N GLY A 181 -1.98 5.70 27.99
CA GLY A 181 -1.19 5.12 29.08
C GLY A 181 -0.29 3.98 28.61
N LEU A 182 -0.80 3.09 27.75
CA LEU A 182 -0.04 2.00 27.15
C LEU A 182 1.08 2.52 26.23
N ALA A 183 0.79 3.53 25.41
CA ALA A 183 1.78 4.16 24.53
C ALA A 183 2.89 4.86 25.33
N ALA A 184 2.54 5.61 26.38
CA ALA A 184 3.51 6.25 27.27
C ALA A 184 4.38 5.22 28.01
N TYR A 185 3.77 4.11 28.46
CA TYR A 185 4.47 3.00 29.08
C TYR A 185 5.48 2.34 28.12
N ALA A 186 5.05 2.06 26.88
CA ALA A 186 5.93 1.51 25.84
C ALA A 186 7.09 2.47 25.51
N ALA A 187 6.81 3.77 25.36
CA ALA A 187 7.82 4.78 25.09
C ALA A 187 8.86 4.92 26.23
N SER A 188 8.48 4.64 27.49
CA SER A 188 9.38 4.68 28.65
C SER A 188 10.31 3.46 28.78
N GLY A 189 10.34 2.56 27.79
CA GLY A 189 11.12 1.32 27.85
C GLY A 189 10.52 0.28 28.80
N GLY A 190 9.18 0.27 28.91
CA GLY A 190 8.42 -0.68 29.71
C GLY A 190 8.79 -2.13 29.44
N ALA A 191 8.52 -3.00 30.44
CA ALA A 191 8.86 -4.42 30.35
C ALA A 191 8.30 -5.02 29.06
N THR A 192 9.15 -5.73 28.31
CA THR A 192 8.75 -6.53 27.16
C THR A 192 7.67 -7.49 27.62
N LEU A 193 6.42 -7.15 27.34
CA LEU A 193 5.28 -8.02 27.61
C LEU A 193 5.55 -9.36 26.95
N GLY A 194 5.60 -10.40 27.76
CA GLY A 194 5.81 -11.75 27.25
C GLY A 194 4.71 -12.04 26.25
N VAL A 195 5.08 -12.37 25.01
CA VAL A 195 4.16 -12.64 23.89
C VAL A 195 3.03 -13.60 24.31
N ARG A 196 3.32 -14.54 25.22
CA ARG A 196 2.35 -15.45 25.86
C ARG A 196 1.14 -14.77 26.50
N GLU A 197 1.32 -13.61 27.15
CA GLU A 197 0.23 -12.90 27.85
C GLU A 197 -0.70 -12.15 26.89
N ILE A 198 -0.16 -11.71 25.75
CA ILE A 198 -0.91 -11.05 24.67
C ILE A 198 -1.70 -12.09 23.88
N THR A 199 -1.08 -13.22 23.55
CA THR A 199 -1.75 -14.31 22.81
C THR A 199 -2.90 -14.91 23.61
N ALA A 200 -2.74 -15.11 24.92
CA ALA A 200 -3.79 -15.65 25.79
C ALA A 200 -5.07 -14.78 25.84
N GLY A 201 -4.95 -13.45 25.65
CA GLY A 201 -6.10 -12.54 25.58
C GLY A 201 -6.83 -12.62 24.23
N SER A 202 -6.11 -12.90 23.14
CA SER A 202 -6.70 -13.05 21.80
C SER A 202 -7.50 -14.35 21.62
N SER A 203 -7.13 -15.43 22.33
CA SER A 203 -7.77 -16.74 22.24
C SER A 203 -9.21 -16.82 22.79
N ARG A 204 -9.64 -15.82 23.57
CA ARG A 204 -10.98 -15.80 24.20
C ARG A 204 -12.04 -15.08 23.36
N MET A 205 -11.67 -14.54 22.20
CA MET A 205 -12.57 -13.79 21.35
C MET A 205 -13.22 -14.73 20.33
N THR A 206 -14.34 -15.34 20.71
CA THR A 206 -15.21 -16.05 19.75
C THR A 206 -15.79 -15.01 18.81
N MET A 207 -15.23 -14.88 17.60
CA MET A 207 -15.67 -13.91 16.63
C MET A 207 -17.01 -14.32 16.02
N ALA A 208 -18.06 -13.55 16.27
CA ALA A 208 -19.16 -13.44 15.33
C ALA A 208 -18.62 -12.70 14.10
N ARG A 209 -18.42 -13.45 13.01
CA ARG A 209 -18.05 -12.92 11.70
C ARG A 209 -19.10 -11.85 11.33
N PRO A 210 -18.71 -10.59 11.06
CA PRO A 210 -19.64 -9.63 10.47
C PRO A 210 -20.12 -10.23 9.16
N SER A 211 -21.45 -10.26 8.96
CA SER A 211 -22.08 -10.73 7.74
C SER A 211 -21.44 -10.05 6.52
N GLU A 212 -20.87 -10.89 5.68
CA GLU A 212 -20.04 -10.63 4.51
C GLU A 212 -20.94 -10.28 3.31
N ASP A 213 -21.69 -9.18 3.41
CA ASP A 213 -22.72 -8.82 2.41
C ASP A 213 -22.69 -7.33 1.98
N LEU A 214 -21.53 -6.69 2.11
CA LEU A 214 -21.30 -5.32 1.61
C LEU A 214 -19.96 -5.20 0.88
N ASP A 215 -19.72 -6.10 -0.08
CA ASP A 215 -18.77 -5.84 -1.16
C ASP A 215 -19.48 -5.10 -2.30
N GLY A 216 -19.73 -3.80 -2.05
CA GLY A 216 -19.96 -2.84 -3.13
C GLY A 216 -18.65 -2.60 -3.88
N PRO A 217 -18.69 -2.33 -5.20
CA PRO A 217 -17.50 -2.07 -6.00
C PRO A 217 -16.69 -0.92 -5.39
N SER A 218 -15.36 -1.02 -5.46
CA SER A 218 -14.38 -0.03 -4.93
C SER A 218 -14.64 1.43 -5.33
N THR A 219 -15.46 1.65 -6.36
CA THR A 219 -15.99 2.95 -6.77
C THR A 219 -16.82 3.64 -5.68
N GLU A 220 -17.51 2.89 -4.82
CA GLU A 220 -18.29 3.45 -3.72
C GLU A 220 -17.39 4.04 -2.64
N ARG A 221 -16.28 3.36 -2.29
CA ARG A 221 -15.31 3.88 -1.32
C ARG A 221 -14.57 5.11 -1.88
N GLU A 222 -14.20 5.09 -3.16
CA GLU A 222 -13.59 6.25 -3.82
C GLU A 222 -14.55 7.45 -3.91
N TRP A 223 -15.84 7.19 -4.15
CA TRP A 223 -16.86 8.24 -4.17
C TRP A 223 -17.16 8.78 -2.77
N VAL A 224 -17.30 7.91 -1.77
CA VAL A 224 -17.49 8.31 -0.37
C VAL A 224 -16.29 9.10 0.13
N ASP A 225 -15.06 8.68 -0.14
CA ASP A 225 -13.86 9.44 0.27
C ASP A 225 -13.71 10.77 -0.46
N ARG A 226 -14.25 10.89 -1.68
CA ARG A 226 -14.27 12.17 -2.43
C ARG A 226 -15.35 13.13 -1.94
N VAL A 227 -16.51 12.63 -1.53
CA VAL A 227 -17.68 13.48 -1.20
C VAL A 227 -17.82 13.70 0.33
N ALA A 228 -17.39 12.75 1.17
CA ALA A 228 -17.43 12.89 2.64
C ALA A 228 -16.73 14.14 3.20
N PRO A 229 -15.53 14.57 2.73
CA PRO A 229 -14.91 15.78 3.25
C PRO A 229 -15.69 17.06 2.91
N GLU A 230 -16.41 17.10 1.78
CA GLU A 230 -17.25 18.26 1.41
C GLU A 230 -18.47 18.44 2.33
N PHE A 231 -18.91 17.37 3.00
CA PHE A 231 -20.03 17.40 3.96
C PHE A 231 -19.59 17.77 5.39
N LEU A 232 -18.30 17.62 5.72
CA LEU A 232 -17.78 17.87 7.07
C LEU A 232 -17.27 19.30 7.25
N GLU A 233 -16.88 19.99 6.18
CA GLU A 233 -16.61 21.43 6.21
C GLU A 233 -17.95 22.17 6.28
N GLY A 234 -18.28 22.74 7.45
CA GLY A 234 -19.51 23.49 7.73
C GLY A 234 -19.61 24.83 6.99
N ASP A 235 -19.36 24.83 5.68
CA ASP A 235 -19.48 26.00 4.82
C ASP A 235 -20.93 26.20 4.38
N THR A 236 -21.39 27.45 4.46
CA THR A 236 -22.75 27.86 4.06
C THR A 236 -23.06 27.56 2.59
N TRP A 237 -22.03 27.51 1.75
CA TRP A 237 -22.16 27.14 0.34
C TRP A 237 -22.46 25.63 0.16
N SER A 238 -21.90 24.77 1.02
CA SER A 238 -22.20 23.34 1.01
C SER A 238 -23.65 23.07 1.37
N THR A 239 -24.24 23.83 2.31
CA THR A 239 -25.68 23.73 2.65
C THR A 239 -26.58 24.05 1.46
N VAL A 240 -26.24 25.08 0.68
CA VAL A 240 -27.01 25.46 -0.53
C VAL A 240 -26.89 24.38 -1.61
N LYS A 241 -25.70 23.83 -1.84
CA LYS A 241 -25.49 22.70 -2.76
C LYS A 241 -26.30 21.47 -2.35
N LEU A 242 -26.30 21.14 -1.05
CA LEU A 242 -27.09 20.03 -0.50
C LEU A 242 -28.58 20.24 -0.75
N ALA A 243 -29.09 21.43 -0.45
CA ALA A 243 -30.50 21.76 -0.66
C ALA A 243 -30.91 21.64 -2.13
N LEU A 244 -30.05 22.06 -3.06
CA LEU A 244 -30.24 21.87 -4.49
C LEU A 244 -30.25 20.40 -4.90
N LEU A 245 -29.29 19.61 -4.40
CA LEU A 245 -29.17 18.20 -4.73
C LEU A 245 -30.37 17.40 -4.21
N PHE A 246 -30.79 17.64 -2.96
CA PHE A 246 -31.99 17.01 -2.40
C PHE A 246 -33.27 17.45 -3.12
N SER A 247 -33.38 18.73 -3.53
CA SER A 247 -34.53 19.19 -4.33
C SER A 247 -34.60 18.48 -5.68
N LEU A 248 -33.44 18.31 -6.34
CA LEU A 248 -33.34 17.63 -7.63
C LEU A 248 -33.62 16.12 -7.52
N LEU A 249 -33.12 15.48 -6.46
CA LEU A 249 -33.41 14.08 -6.16
C LEU A 249 -34.91 13.86 -5.88
N THR A 250 -35.52 14.75 -5.10
CA THR A 250 -36.96 14.68 -4.79
C THR A 250 -37.80 14.85 -6.05
N LEU A 251 -37.41 15.78 -6.94
CA LEU A 251 -38.06 15.96 -8.24
C LEU A 251 -37.92 14.71 -9.12
N PHE A 252 -36.73 14.09 -9.14
CA PHE A 252 -36.50 12.85 -9.89
C PHE A 252 -37.41 11.70 -9.40
N VAL A 253 -37.48 11.49 -8.08
CA VAL A 253 -38.36 10.47 -7.48
C VAL A 253 -39.83 10.76 -7.83
N ALA A 254 -40.27 12.01 -7.74
CA ALA A 254 -41.64 12.39 -8.12
C ALA A 254 -41.94 12.07 -9.59
N ILE A 255 -40.99 12.30 -10.50
CA ILE A 255 -41.13 11.96 -11.94
C ILE A 255 -41.26 10.44 -12.11
N VAL A 256 -40.42 9.65 -11.45
CA VAL A 256 -40.44 8.18 -11.55
C VAL A 256 -41.77 7.62 -11.04
N VAL A 257 -42.23 8.08 -9.86
CA VAL A 257 -43.52 7.65 -9.29
C VAL A 257 -44.68 8.05 -10.20
N THR A 258 -44.68 9.28 -10.71
CA THR A 258 -45.72 9.75 -11.65
C THR A 258 -45.74 8.90 -12.91
N ARG A 259 -44.56 8.60 -13.48
CA ARG A 259 -44.46 7.75 -14.68
C ARG A 259 -44.96 6.33 -14.41
N PHE A 260 -44.63 5.77 -13.26
CA PHE A 260 -45.05 4.42 -12.87
C PHE A 260 -46.56 4.34 -12.67
N LEU A 261 -47.17 5.36 -12.05
CA LEU A 261 -48.63 5.46 -11.89
C LEU A 261 -49.35 5.62 -13.24
N VAL A 262 -48.78 6.37 -14.18
CA VAL A 262 -49.36 6.56 -15.52
C VAL A 262 -49.22 5.31 -16.40
N GLN A 263 -48.11 4.55 -16.28
CA GLN A 263 -47.91 3.33 -17.06
C GLN A 263 -48.68 2.11 -16.54
N SER A 264 -49.17 2.14 -15.30
CA SER A 264 -49.92 1.02 -14.72
C SER A 264 -51.39 0.93 -15.17
N GLY A 265 -51.83 1.80 -16.11
CA GLY A 265 -53.23 1.93 -16.52
C GLY A 265 -53.76 0.95 -17.56
N ASP A 266 -52.91 0.20 -18.28
CA ASP A 266 -53.33 -0.63 -19.44
C ASP A 266 -53.10 -2.14 -19.25
N ALA A 267 -53.35 -2.66 -18.03
CA ALA A 267 -53.51 -4.10 -17.85
C ALA A 267 -54.90 -4.55 -18.37
N THR A 268 -55.03 -4.62 -19.69
CA THR A 268 -56.19 -5.22 -20.36
C THR A 268 -56.25 -6.70 -19.97
N ILE A 269 -57.24 -7.07 -19.16
CA ILE A 269 -57.58 -8.46 -18.83
C ILE A 269 -58.05 -9.13 -20.14
N VAL A 270 -57.14 -9.77 -20.86
CA VAL A 270 -57.47 -10.56 -22.04
C VAL A 270 -58.10 -11.87 -21.56
N ALA A 271 -59.39 -12.01 -21.88
CA ALA A 271 -60.20 -13.18 -21.63
C ALA A 271 -59.59 -14.44 -22.25
N SER A 272 -59.52 -15.49 -21.43
CA SER A 272 -59.16 -16.84 -21.82
C SER A 272 -60.03 -17.34 -22.97
N ASN A 273 -59.43 -17.57 -24.14
CA ASN A 273 -60.07 -18.30 -25.24
C ASN A 273 -59.55 -19.75 -25.30
N PRO A 274 -60.42 -20.70 -25.70
CA PRO A 274 -60.20 -22.12 -25.53
C PRO A 274 -59.24 -22.72 -26.55
N THR A 275 -58.47 -23.67 -26.05
CA THR A 275 -57.52 -24.56 -26.71
C THR A 275 -58.05 -25.20 -28.01
N PRO A 276 -57.38 -25.03 -29.16
CA PRO A 276 -57.48 -25.96 -30.27
C PRO A 276 -56.35 -27.01 -30.24
N ALA A 277 -56.69 -28.17 -30.77
CA ALA A 277 -55.98 -29.43 -30.67
C ALA A 277 -54.59 -29.47 -31.33
N ILE A 278 -53.66 -30.13 -30.63
CA ILE A 278 -52.70 -31.14 -31.10
C ILE A 278 -52.16 -30.92 -32.52
N VAL A 279 -50.99 -30.27 -32.59
CA VAL A 279 -49.95 -30.58 -33.58
C VAL A 279 -48.68 -30.86 -32.79
N ALA A 280 -48.14 -32.06 -32.92
CA ALA A 280 -46.95 -32.50 -32.22
C ALA A 280 -45.74 -31.60 -32.60
N PRO A 281 -45.13 -30.89 -31.64
CA PRO A 281 -43.87 -30.22 -31.90
C PRO A 281 -42.74 -31.26 -32.03
N PRO A 282 -41.71 -31.00 -32.85
CA PRO A 282 -40.50 -31.83 -32.89
C PRO A 282 -39.85 -31.87 -31.50
N PRO A 283 -39.09 -32.94 -31.16
CA PRO A 283 -38.50 -33.09 -29.84
C PRO A 283 -37.63 -31.86 -29.55
N VAL A 284 -38.13 -31.01 -28.65
CA VAL A 284 -37.36 -29.97 -28.01
C VAL A 284 -36.26 -30.72 -27.28
N VAL A 285 -35.04 -30.64 -27.80
CA VAL A 285 -33.84 -31.00 -27.05
C VAL A 285 -33.80 -29.98 -25.92
N GLU A 286 -34.41 -30.33 -24.79
CA GLU A 286 -34.26 -29.56 -23.56
C GLU A 286 -32.76 -29.36 -23.37
N PRO A 287 -32.26 -28.11 -23.31
CA PRO A 287 -30.89 -27.89 -22.93
C PRO A 287 -30.76 -28.57 -21.57
N THR A 288 -30.01 -29.68 -21.54
CA THR A 288 -29.68 -30.35 -20.30
C THR A 288 -29.04 -29.29 -19.44
N VAL A 289 -29.84 -28.72 -18.52
CA VAL A 289 -29.37 -27.85 -17.47
C VAL A 289 -28.38 -28.73 -16.75
N ARG A 290 -27.08 -28.55 -17.07
CA ARG A 290 -26.00 -29.18 -16.34
C ARG A 290 -26.22 -28.74 -14.91
N GLN A 291 -26.79 -29.64 -14.13
CA GLN A 291 -26.95 -29.48 -12.70
C GLN A 291 -25.56 -29.08 -12.22
N PRO A 292 -25.38 -27.89 -11.61
CA PRO A 292 -24.08 -27.45 -11.16
C PRO A 292 -23.54 -28.59 -10.31
N ALA A 293 -22.34 -29.08 -10.66
CA ALA A 293 -21.69 -30.11 -9.89
C ALA A 293 -21.74 -29.66 -8.41
N PRO A 294 -22.15 -30.54 -7.48
CA PRO A 294 -22.26 -30.17 -6.08
C PRO A 294 -20.96 -29.47 -5.69
N GLU A 295 -21.08 -28.21 -5.27
CA GLU A 295 -19.93 -27.42 -4.86
C GLU A 295 -19.20 -28.26 -3.80
N PRO A 296 -17.89 -28.54 -4.01
CA PRO A 296 -17.15 -29.36 -3.07
C PRO A 296 -17.28 -28.70 -1.71
N GLU A 297 -17.84 -29.44 -0.74
CA GLU A 297 -17.96 -28.98 0.63
C GLU A 297 -16.54 -28.69 1.14
N ILE A 298 -16.17 -27.41 1.21
CA ILE A 298 -14.85 -26.99 1.64
C ILE A 298 -14.79 -27.22 3.15
N ALA A 299 -14.38 -28.43 3.55
CA ALA A 299 -14.12 -28.74 4.93
C ALA A 299 -13.00 -27.83 5.44
N LEU A 300 -13.34 -26.91 6.35
CA LEU A 300 -12.35 -26.09 7.04
C LEU A 300 -11.39 -27.02 7.79
N VAL A 301 -10.09 -26.89 7.49
CA VAL A 301 -9.04 -27.65 8.18
C VAL A 301 -9.12 -27.35 9.67
N THR A 302 -9.39 -28.37 10.46
CA THR A 302 -9.33 -28.30 11.92
C THR A 302 -7.92 -28.67 12.35
N PHE A 303 -7.25 -27.75 13.03
CA PHE A 303 -5.91 -28.00 13.56
C PHE A 303 -6.02 -28.68 14.92
N ASP A 304 -5.34 -29.82 15.11
CA ASP A 304 -5.30 -30.54 16.39
C ASP A 304 -4.68 -29.71 17.52
N GLU A 305 -3.77 -28.80 17.17
CA GLU A 305 -3.15 -27.84 18.06
C GLU A 305 -3.17 -26.46 17.39
N PHE A 306 -3.58 -25.41 18.11
CA PHE A 306 -3.66 -24.07 17.53
C PHE A 306 -2.27 -23.62 17.06
N PRO A 307 -2.13 -23.17 15.80
CA PRO A 307 -0.85 -22.71 15.29
C PRO A 307 -0.38 -21.54 16.16
N THR A 308 0.66 -21.76 16.95
CA THR A 308 1.30 -20.68 17.68
C THR A 308 2.11 -19.86 16.67
N PHE A 309 1.94 -18.54 16.65
CA PHE A 309 2.76 -17.63 15.83
C PHE A 309 4.26 -17.61 16.22
N GLN A 310 4.73 -18.56 17.03
CA GLN A 310 6.14 -18.88 17.20
C GLN A 310 6.64 -19.65 15.98
N GLY A 311 6.37 -19.14 14.77
CA GLY A 311 7.06 -19.61 13.58
C GLY A 311 8.56 -19.44 13.81
N ASP A 312 9.34 -20.39 13.32
CA ASP A 312 10.79 -20.28 13.29
C ASP A 312 11.19 -18.87 12.86
N ALA A 313 12.20 -18.32 13.54
CA ALA A 313 12.69 -16.97 13.29
C ALA A 313 12.77 -16.70 11.79
N ARG A 314 12.34 -15.50 11.36
CA ARG A 314 12.35 -15.02 9.96
C ARG A 314 13.47 -15.70 9.19
N PRO A 315 13.17 -16.57 8.20
CA PRO A 315 14.22 -17.33 7.53
C PRO A 315 15.26 -16.34 7.00
N ASP A 316 16.54 -16.49 7.38
CA ASP A 316 17.60 -15.56 6.96
C ASP A 316 17.64 -15.42 5.43
N VAL A 317 17.32 -16.51 4.73
CA VAL A 317 17.16 -16.57 3.28
C VAL A 317 16.12 -15.57 2.75
N ALA A 318 14.98 -15.41 3.43
CA ALA A 318 13.95 -14.43 3.06
C ALA A 318 14.43 -12.99 3.28
N LEU A 319 15.17 -12.74 4.36
CA LEU A 319 15.75 -11.43 4.63
C LEU A 319 16.81 -11.05 3.58
N GLU A 320 17.68 -11.98 3.20
CA GLU A 320 18.67 -11.78 2.14
C GLU A 320 18.02 -11.57 0.77
N ALA A 321 16.97 -12.34 0.45
CA ALA A 321 16.20 -12.16 -0.78
C ALA A 321 15.52 -10.77 -0.83
N ALA A 322 14.94 -10.35 0.29
CA ALA A 322 14.34 -9.03 0.42
C ALA A 322 15.38 -7.89 0.35
N ALA A 323 16.59 -8.08 0.88
CA ALA A 323 17.68 -7.10 0.72
C ALA A 323 18.09 -6.94 -0.75
N ARG A 324 18.25 -8.05 -1.48
CA ARG A 324 18.61 -8.06 -2.91
C ARG A 324 17.48 -7.64 -3.85
N SER A 325 16.23 -7.58 -3.35
CA SER A 325 15.06 -7.22 -4.16
C SER A 325 15.11 -5.82 -4.78
N GLY A 326 15.99 -4.94 -4.30
CA GLY A 326 16.20 -3.61 -4.90
C GLY A 326 16.72 -3.67 -6.33
N GLU A 327 17.37 -4.76 -6.74
CA GLU A 327 17.95 -4.94 -8.08
C GLU A 327 16.96 -5.61 -9.06
N LEU A 328 15.95 -6.31 -8.54
CA LEU A 328 15.03 -7.12 -9.34
C LEU A 328 14.36 -6.35 -10.49
N PRO A 329 13.81 -5.14 -10.30
CA PRO A 329 13.15 -4.42 -11.41
C PRO A 329 14.10 -4.13 -12.58
N GLY A 330 15.37 -3.82 -12.30
CA GLY A 330 16.37 -3.58 -13.34
C GLY A 330 16.77 -4.85 -14.08
N LEU A 331 16.90 -5.97 -13.37
CA LEU A 331 17.19 -7.28 -13.96
C LEU A 331 16.02 -7.78 -14.82
N LEU A 332 14.78 -7.58 -14.37
CA LEU A 332 13.58 -7.92 -15.11
C LEU A 332 13.44 -7.09 -16.39
N ASP A 333 13.69 -5.78 -16.36
CA ASP A 333 13.73 -4.92 -17.55
C ASP A 333 14.85 -5.34 -18.53
N ALA A 334 16.01 -5.73 -18.03
CA ALA A 334 17.09 -6.25 -18.88
C ALA A 334 16.74 -7.61 -19.52
N LEU A 335 16.00 -8.46 -18.80
CA LEU A 335 15.51 -9.74 -19.32
C LEU A 335 14.41 -9.53 -20.37
N SER A 336 13.41 -8.67 -20.10
CA SER A 336 12.31 -8.40 -21.05
C SER A 336 12.85 -7.87 -22.38
N ARG A 337 13.82 -6.94 -22.36
CA ARG A 337 14.47 -6.44 -23.58
C ARG A 337 15.20 -7.52 -24.37
N ARG A 338 15.86 -8.46 -23.69
CA ARG A 338 16.55 -9.58 -24.35
C ARG A 338 15.58 -10.55 -25.02
N LEU A 339 14.40 -10.75 -24.41
CA LEU A 339 13.33 -11.54 -25.02
C LEU A 339 12.73 -10.81 -26.24
N TYR A 340 12.51 -9.50 -26.13
CA TYR A 340 11.90 -8.70 -27.20
C TYR A 340 12.78 -8.58 -28.47
N VAL A 341 14.09 -8.42 -28.31
CA VAL A 341 15.00 -8.13 -29.45
C VAL A 341 15.28 -9.37 -30.32
N ARG A 342 15.06 -10.58 -29.83
CA ARG A 342 15.54 -11.79 -30.48
C ARG A 342 14.43 -12.48 -31.28
N THR A 343 14.57 -12.48 -32.61
CA THR A 343 13.74 -13.30 -33.51
C THR A 343 14.19 -14.76 -33.40
N GLY A 344 13.72 -15.47 -32.38
CA GLY A 344 14.03 -16.89 -32.16
C GLY A 344 13.98 -17.29 -30.68
N ASP A 345 14.22 -18.59 -30.41
CA ASP A 345 14.17 -19.13 -29.06
C ASP A 345 15.21 -18.46 -28.13
N PRO A 346 14.80 -18.01 -26.94
CA PRO A 346 15.70 -17.53 -25.91
C PRO A 346 16.72 -18.60 -25.54
N SER A 347 17.95 -18.17 -25.27
CA SER A 347 18.97 -19.08 -24.74
C SER A 347 18.53 -19.65 -23.39
N ASP A 348 18.94 -20.89 -23.05
CA ASP A 348 18.71 -21.46 -21.72
C ASP A 348 19.23 -20.61 -20.56
N ALA A 349 20.23 -19.75 -20.83
CA ALA A 349 20.70 -18.77 -19.85
C ALA A 349 19.60 -17.77 -19.43
N ALA A 350 18.74 -17.35 -20.36
CA ALA A 350 17.63 -16.43 -20.08
C ALA A 350 16.55 -17.12 -19.24
N TYR A 351 16.23 -18.38 -19.52
CA TYR A 351 15.28 -19.16 -18.72
C TYR A 351 15.79 -19.44 -17.30
N ARG A 352 17.09 -19.74 -17.14
CA ARG A 352 17.70 -19.87 -15.81
C ARG A 352 17.67 -18.55 -15.04
N GLU A 353 17.93 -17.44 -15.72
CA GLU A 353 17.86 -16.12 -15.09
C GLU A 353 16.43 -15.78 -14.67
N TRP A 354 15.44 -16.06 -15.52
CA TRP A 354 14.02 -15.94 -15.16
C TRP A 354 13.68 -16.72 -13.89
N ALA A 355 14.03 -18.01 -13.84
CA ALA A 355 13.76 -18.87 -12.68
C ALA A 355 14.39 -18.31 -11.40
N LEU A 356 15.63 -17.81 -11.48
CA LEU A 356 16.31 -17.17 -10.34
C LEU A 356 15.61 -15.89 -9.87
N LEU A 357 15.16 -15.03 -10.80
CA LEU A 357 14.45 -13.79 -10.46
C LEU A 357 13.09 -14.07 -9.83
N VAL A 358 12.35 -15.05 -10.35
CA VAL A 358 11.07 -15.52 -9.80
C VAL A 358 11.27 -16.11 -8.41
N ASP A 359 12.26 -17.00 -8.22
CA ASP A 359 12.56 -17.60 -6.91
C ASP A 359 12.94 -16.52 -5.89
N GLN A 360 13.76 -15.55 -6.27
CA GLN A 360 14.16 -14.46 -5.39
C GLN A 360 12.97 -13.56 -5.00
N ALA A 361 12.09 -13.23 -5.96
CA ALA A 361 10.87 -12.48 -5.68
C ALA A 361 9.94 -13.25 -4.73
N ALA A 362 9.65 -14.52 -5.04
CA ALA A 362 8.80 -15.42 -4.27
C ALA A 362 9.36 -15.71 -2.85
N THR A 363 10.68 -15.60 -2.67
CA THR A 363 11.33 -15.81 -1.36
C THR A 363 11.28 -14.56 -0.47
N GLY A 364 11.44 -13.37 -1.05
CA GLY A 364 11.59 -12.13 -0.29
C GLY A 364 10.32 -11.30 -0.11
N TRP A 365 9.24 -11.60 -0.83
CA TRP A 365 8.10 -10.68 -0.99
C TRP A 365 7.45 -10.22 0.32
N VAL A 366 7.35 -11.10 1.33
CA VAL A 366 6.73 -10.79 2.64
C VAL A 366 7.44 -9.65 3.37
N LEU A 367 8.73 -9.43 3.07
CA LEU A 367 9.57 -8.42 3.69
C LEU A 367 9.84 -7.22 2.76
N MET A 368 9.30 -7.22 1.55
CA MET A 368 9.41 -6.08 0.63
C MET A 368 8.39 -5.00 1.00
N SER A 369 8.73 -3.74 0.77
CA SER A 369 7.74 -2.65 0.80
C SER A 369 6.78 -2.77 -0.37
N ASP A 370 5.53 -2.35 -0.23
CA ASP A 370 4.50 -2.39 -1.28
C ASP A 370 5.00 -1.79 -2.62
N ALA A 371 5.58 -0.59 -2.56
CA ALA A 371 6.11 0.08 -3.77
C ALA A 371 7.19 -0.74 -4.49
N ARG A 372 7.92 -1.60 -3.77
CA ARG A 372 8.93 -2.48 -4.36
C ARG A 372 8.29 -3.75 -4.93
N LEU A 373 7.34 -4.33 -4.22
CA LEU A 373 6.57 -5.47 -4.72
C LEU A 373 5.83 -5.11 -6.01
N ASP A 374 5.23 -3.91 -6.08
CA ASP A 374 4.59 -3.40 -7.29
C ASP A 374 5.58 -3.23 -8.45
N ALA A 375 6.78 -2.71 -8.18
CA ALA A 375 7.83 -2.58 -9.21
C ALA A 375 8.32 -3.94 -9.72
N VAL A 376 8.40 -4.95 -8.84
CA VAL A 376 8.74 -6.33 -9.23
C VAL A 376 7.61 -6.94 -10.07
N HIS A 377 6.35 -6.80 -9.64
CA HIS A 377 5.20 -7.27 -10.41
C HIS A 377 5.15 -6.63 -11.80
N ALA A 378 5.32 -5.31 -11.90
CA ALA A 378 5.40 -4.61 -13.18
C ALA A 378 6.53 -5.18 -14.08
N GLY A 379 7.73 -5.40 -13.53
CA GLY A 379 8.83 -6.01 -14.28
C GLY A 379 8.52 -7.43 -14.76
N LEU A 380 7.86 -8.26 -13.96
CA LEU A 380 7.43 -9.60 -14.37
C LEU A 380 6.40 -9.53 -15.50
N PHE A 381 5.43 -8.61 -15.43
CA PHE A 381 4.46 -8.39 -16.50
C PHE A 381 5.13 -7.97 -17.82
N GLU A 382 6.14 -7.11 -17.77
CA GLU A 382 6.92 -6.73 -18.97
C GLU A 382 7.65 -7.92 -19.59
N VAL A 383 8.14 -8.86 -18.79
CA VAL A 383 8.76 -10.10 -19.28
C VAL A 383 7.73 -10.97 -20.01
N PHE A 384 6.53 -11.14 -19.46
CA PHE A 384 5.45 -11.87 -20.14
C PHE A 384 4.98 -11.15 -21.41
N TYR A 385 4.83 -9.83 -21.36
CA TYR A 385 4.45 -9.04 -22.53
C TYR A 385 5.46 -9.19 -23.67
N ALA A 386 6.76 -9.18 -23.34
CA ALA A 386 7.83 -9.43 -24.32
C ALA A 386 7.80 -10.86 -24.91
N ALA A 387 7.17 -11.82 -24.24
CA ALA A 387 7.02 -13.21 -24.68
C ALA A 387 5.65 -13.54 -25.29
N ALA A 388 4.72 -12.58 -25.34
CA ALA A 388 3.32 -12.81 -25.68
C ALA A 388 3.10 -13.36 -27.10
N ASP A 389 3.97 -12.99 -28.05
CA ASP A 389 3.89 -13.44 -29.45
C ASP A 389 4.46 -14.86 -29.68
N ALA A 390 5.04 -15.48 -28.64
CA ALA A 390 5.71 -16.77 -28.72
C ALA A 390 5.17 -17.73 -27.64
N PRO A 391 4.12 -18.53 -27.95
CA PRO A 391 3.45 -19.39 -26.99
C PRO A 391 4.40 -20.34 -26.26
N THR A 392 5.36 -20.95 -26.97
CA THR A 392 6.36 -21.85 -26.40
C THR A 392 7.26 -21.18 -25.36
N ILE A 393 7.56 -19.89 -25.53
CA ILE A 393 8.34 -19.11 -24.56
C ILE A 393 7.46 -18.80 -23.35
N SER A 394 6.23 -18.33 -23.59
CA SER A 394 5.26 -18.02 -22.53
C SER A 394 4.95 -19.23 -21.65
N ASP A 395 4.69 -20.40 -22.23
CA ASP A 395 4.45 -21.66 -21.52
C ASP A 395 5.61 -22.01 -20.60
N ARG A 396 6.84 -21.85 -21.09
CA ARG A 396 8.05 -22.14 -20.31
C ARG A 396 8.27 -21.13 -19.17
N LEU A 397 7.92 -19.86 -19.38
CA LEU A 397 7.97 -18.85 -18.31
C LEU A 397 6.89 -19.08 -17.25
N LEU A 398 5.68 -19.47 -17.69
CA LEU A 398 4.53 -19.82 -16.83
C LEU A 398 4.81 -21.03 -15.95
N ALA A 399 5.52 -22.04 -16.48
CA ALA A 399 5.89 -23.23 -15.72
C ALA A 399 6.69 -22.88 -14.45
N GLU A 400 7.57 -21.88 -14.49
CA GLU A 400 8.38 -21.47 -13.33
C GLU A 400 7.57 -20.72 -12.25
N VAL A 401 6.51 -20.01 -12.63
CA VAL A 401 5.59 -19.31 -11.70
C VAL A 401 4.44 -20.19 -11.24
N THR A 402 4.38 -21.45 -11.68
CA THR A 402 3.36 -22.41 -11.22
C THR A 402 3.73 -22.94 -9.83
N PRO A 403 2.80 -22.90 -8.84
CA PRO A 403 3.02 -23.50 -7.52
C PRO A 403 3.27 -25.01 -7.61
N ASP A 404 4.17 -25.54 -6.79
CA ASP A 404 4.44 -26.98 -6.71
C ASP A 404 3.86 -27.55 -5.40
N PRO A 405 2.61 -28.07 -5.42
CA PRO A 405 1.93 -28.52 -4.21
C PRO A 405 2.64 -29.69 -3.51
N SER A 406 3.58 -30.37 -4.19
CA SER A 406 4.36 -31.45 -3.59
C SER A 406 5.36 -30.97 -2.52
N ARG A 407 5.58 -29.65 -2.40
CA ARG A 407 6.58 -29.04 -1.51
C ARG A 407 5.98 -28.32 -0.30
N ALA A 408 4.68 -28.47 -0.05
CA ALA A 408 3.95 -27.77 1.01
C ALA A 408 4.51 -28.03 2.43
N ASP A 409 5.30 -29.09 2.62
CA ASP A 409 5.90 -29.43 3.92
C ASP A 409 7.07 -28.52 4.32
N VAL A 410 7.62 -27.73 3.38
CA VAL A 410 8.72 -26.79 3.65
C VAL A 410 8.14 -25.40 3.87
N PRO A 411 8.29 -24.78 5.07
CA PRO A 411 7.65 -23.49 5.38
C PRO A 411 7.93 -22.36 4.38
N LEU A 412 9.14 -22.31 3.84
CA LEU A 412 9.52 -21.31 2.84
C LEU A 412 8.88 -21.57 1.47
N GLU A 413 8.65 -22.84 1.11
CA GLU A 413 7.96 -23.20 -0.14
C GLU A 413 6.50 -22.78 -0.08
N VAL A 414 5.84 -22.87 1.08
CA VAL A 414 4.48 -22.33 1.27
C VAL A 414 4.42 -20.83 0.95
N TRP A 415 5.42 -20.05 1.37
CA TRP A 415 5.48 -18.61 1.06
C TRP A 415 5.71 -18.34 -0.43
N ARG A 416 6.57 -19.15 -1.07
CA ARG A 416 6.87 -19.05 -2.49
C ARG A 416 5.65 -19.38 -3.34
N ASP A 417 4.98 -20.49 -3.01
CA ASP A 417 3.78 -20.97 -3.70
C ASP A 417 2.59 -20.03 -3.52
N ALA A 418 2.41 -19.47 -2.33
CA ALA A 418 1.38 -18.46 -2.09
C ALA A 418 1.58 -17.21 -2.97
N TRP A 419 2.83 -16.74 -3.08
CA TRP A 419 3.15 -15.61 -3.96
C TRP A 419 2.95 -15.96 -5.43
N LYS A 420 3.39 -17.14 -5.86
CA LYS A 420 3.21 -17.66 -7.22
C LYS A 420 1.73 -17.74 -7.60
N ALA A 421 0.90 -18.31 -6.74
CA ALA A 421 -0.54 -18.39 -6.92
C ALA A 421 -1.18 -17.00 -7.01
N GLY A 422 -0.81 -16.08 -6.11
CA GLY A 422 -1.30 -14.70 -6.15
C GLY A 422 -0.87 -13.93 -7.41
N PHE A 423 0.36 -14.15 -7.87
CA PHE A 423 0.86 -13.57 -9.11
C PHE A 423 0.15 -14.15 -10.34
N LEU A 424 -0.06 -15.47 -10.42
CA LEU A 424 -0.85 -16.11 -11.47
C LEU A 424 -2.29 -15.60 -11.52
N ALA A 425 -2.92 -15.40 -10.36
CA ALA A 425 -4.26 -14.80 -10.31
C ALA A 425 -4.26 -13.37 -10.89
N LYS A 426 -3.22 -12.57 -10.61
CA LYS A 426 -3.05 -11.25 -11.24
C LYS A 426 -2.88 -11.37 -12.75
N VAL A 427 -2.06 -12.30 -13.24
CA VAL A 427 -1.86 -12.54 -14.67
C VAL A 427 -3.17 -12.93 -15.35
N ALA A 428 -3.92 -13.89 -14.80
CA ALA A 428 -5.20 -14.34 -15.33
C ALA A 428 -6.27 -13.23 -15.33
N SER A 429 -6.21 -12.30 -14.36
CA SER A 429 -7.13 -11.15 -14.30
C SER A 429 -6.77 -10.01 -15.25
N SER A 430 -5.58 -10.04 -15.85
CA SER A 430 -5.07 -8.93 -16.66
C SER A 430 -5.66 -8.97 -18.07
N GLN A 431 -6.51 -7.98 -18.40
CA GLN A 431 -7.14 -7.86 -19.72
C GLN A 431 -6.15 -7.58 -20.87
N THR A 432 -4.91 -7.24 -20.54
CA THR A 432 -3.86 -6.90 -21.49
C THR A 432 -3.07 -8.11 -22.00
N MET A 433 -3.23 -9.28 -21.38
CA MET A 433 -2.58 -10.51 -21.83
C MET A 433 -3.36 -11.12 -23.00
N SER A 434 -2.64 -11.62 -24.01
CA SER A 434 -3.24 -12.35 -25.12
C SER A 434 -4.04 -13.55 -24.58
N PRO A 435 -5.20 -13.90 -25.18
CA PRO A 435 -5.94 -15.11 -24.79
C PRO A 435 -5.15 -16.40 -25.05
N ALA A 436 -3.97 -16.35 -25.67
CA ALA A 436 -3.05 -17.48 -25.73
C ALA A 436 -2.25 -17.70 -24.43
N THR A 437 -2.21 -16.71 -23.54
CA THR A 437 -1.44 -16.72 -22.28
C THR A 437 -2.33 -16.92 -21.05
N VAL A 438 -3.65 -16.75 -21.19
CA VAL A 438 -4.69 -16.99 -20.17
C VAL A 438 -5.38 -18.32 -20.50
#